data_AF-A0A388RGN5-F1
#
_entry.id   AF-A0A388RGN5-F1
#
_cell.length_a   1.000
_cell.length_b   1.000
_cell.length_c   1.000
_cell.angle_alpha   90.00
_cell.angle_beta   90.00
_cell.angle_gamma   90.00
#
_symmetry.space_group_name_H-M   'P 1'
#
loop_
_entity.id
_entity.type
_entity.pdbx_description
1 polymer ?
#
loop_
_entity_poly.entity_id
_entity_poly.type
_entity_poly.pdbx_seq_one_letter_code
_entity_poly.pdbx_strand_id
1 'polypeptide(L)'
;MPLYQSDSILLEAFYFGDDAESLRLPCGSVSVDAGAIIVHGIEPDLLRSLRWTPDFLSFETHGTHHRYPVSRPVLVGPAQARFALL
;
A
#
# COMPACT_ATOMS: atom_id res chain seq x y z
N MET A 1 11.15 -13.11 3.35
CA MET A 1 10.09 -12.16 2.93
C MET A 1 9.85 -12.36 1.44
N PRO A 2 8.66 -12.82 1.00
CA PRO A 2 8.32 -12.84 -0.43
C PRO A 2 8.35 -11.42 -1.00
N LEU A 3 8.93 -11.29 -2.20
CA LEU A 3 8.97 -10.07 -2.99
C LEU A 3 8.08 -10.27 -4.23
N TYR A 4 7.02 -9.47 -4.33
CA TYR A 4 6.08 -9.49 -5.45
C TYR A 4 6.42 -8.35 -6.41
N GLN A 5 6.52 -8.67 -7.70
CA GLN A 5 6.56 -7.64 -8.74
C GLN A 5 5.12 -7.17 -9.00
N SER A 6 4.92 -5.85 -8.95
CA SER A 6 3.64 -5.22 -9.21
C SER A 6 3.86 -3.79 -9.69
N ASP A 7 3.11 -3.37 -10.71
CA ASP A 7 3.22 -2.03 -11.29
C ASP A 7 2.54 -0.97 -10.41
N SER A 8 1.62 -1.36 -9.54
CA SER A 8 0.91 -0.45 -8.65
C SER A 8 0.32 -1.13 -7.42
N ILE A 9 0.19 -0.34 -6.35
CA ILE A 9 -0.66 -0.66 -5.20
C ILE A 9 -1.94 0.17 -5.27
N LEU A 10 -3.02 -0.35 -4.68
CA LEU A 10 -4.24 0.37 -4.39
C LEU A 10 -4.36 0.51 -2.88
N LEU A 11 -4.53 1.75 -2.43
CA LEU A 11 -4.89 2.09 -1.06
C LEU A 11 -6.39 2.33 -1.02
N GLU A 12 -7.08 1.79 -0.01
CA GLU A 12 -8.52 1.94 0.17
C GLU A 12 -8.82 2.32 1.63
N ALA A 13 -9.77 3.23 1.83
CA ALA A 13 -10.38 3.53 3.12
C ALA A 13 -11.91 3.50 2.97
N PHE A 14 -12.59 2.87 3.92
CA PHE A 14 -14.04 2.72 3.94
C PHE A 14 -14.62 3.49 5.12
N TYR A 15 -15.57 4.37 4.83
CA TYR A 15 -16.24 5.19 5.83
C TYR A 15 -17.63 4.64 6.16
N PHE A 16 -18.34 5.29 7.08
CA PHE A 16 -19.74 4.93 7.38
C PHE A 16 -20.67 5.38 6.24
N GLY A 17 -21.61 4.51 5.85
CA GLY A 17 -22.30 4.64 4.56
C GLY A 17 -21.39 4.15 3.43
N ASP A 18 -21.92 3.91 2.23
CA ASP A 18 -21.15 3.35 1.11
C ASP A 18 -20.05 4.31 0.54
N ASP A 19 -19.51 5.19 1.37
CA ASP A 19 -18.44 6.14 1.05
C ASP A 19 -17.07 5.49 1.23
N ALA A 20 -16.20 5.67 0.25
CA ALA A 20 -14.87 5.09 0.24
C ALA A 20 -13.90 5.99 -0.52
N GLU A 21 -12.69 6.11 0.01
CA GLU A 21 -11.57 6.74 -0.68
C GLU A 21 -10.63 5.68 -1.22
N SER A 22 -10.15 5.87 -2.45
CA SER A 22 -9.14 5.00 -3.04
C SER A 22 -8.06 5.80 -3.75
N LEU A 23 -6.82 5.34 -3.64
CA LEU A 23 -5.67 5.93 -4.31
C LEU A 23 -4.80 4.83 -4.89
N ARG A 24 -4.59 4.87 -6.21
CA ARG A 24 -3.64 3.99 -6.89
C ARG A 24 -2.29 4.69 -6.98
N LEU A 25 -1.24 4.00 -6.51
CA LEU A 25 0.14 4.49 -6.55
C LEU A 25 0.99 3.54 -7.39
N PRO A 26 1.77 4.05 -8.36
CA PRO A 26 2.80 3.26 -9.01
C PRO A 26 3.80 2.72 -7.97
N CYS A 27 4.26 1.50 -8.18
CA CYS A 27 5.35 0.91 -7.41
C CYS A 27 6.22 0.03 -8.30
N GLY A 28 7.41 -0.31 -7.83
CA GLY A 28 8.26 -1.31 -8.49
C GLY A 28 8.06 -2.71 -7.91
N SER A 29 7.89 -2.82 -6.60
CA SER A 29 7.68 -4.14 -5.95
C SER A 29 7.11 -4.01 -4.54
N VAL A 30 6.55 -5.10 -4.05
CA VAL A 30 5.95 -5.21 -2.72
C VAL A 30 6.60 -6.36 -1.97
N SER A 31 7.19 -6.09 -0.81
CA SER A 31 7.68 -7.10 0.12
C SER A 31 6.66 -7.29 1.24
N VAL A 32 6.22 -8.52 1.48
CA VAL A 32 5.32 -8.85 2.58
C VAL A 32 6.08 -9.64 3.65
N ASP A 33 5.90 -9.28 4.90
CA ASP A 33 6.47 -9.94 6.07
C ASP A 33 5.44 -10.09 7.19
N ALA A 34 5.79 -10.85 8.24
CA ALA A 34 4.89 -11.23 9.34
C ALA A 34 4.25 -10.07 10.12
N GLY A 35 4.67 -8.81 9.91
CA GLY A 35 4.05 -7.65 10.55
C GLY A 35 4.02 -6.37 9.72
N ALA A 36 4.47 -6.40 8.46
CA ALA A 36 4.47 -5.21 7.63
C ALA A 36 4.54 -5.55 6.13
N ILE A 37 4.06 -4.60 5.35
CA ILE A 37 4.27 -4.51 3.91
C ILE A 37 5.25 -3.38 3.65
N ILE A 38 6.30 -3.66 2.87
CA ILE A 38 7.22 -2.65 2.36
C ILE A 38 6.98 -2.51 0.87
N VAL A 39 6.57 -1.32 0.43
CA VAL A 39 6.39 -0.99 -0.98
C VAL A 39 7.59 -0.20 -1.45
N HIS A 40 8.22 -0.65 -2.53
CA HIS A 40 9.40 -0.05 -3.14
C HIS A 40 9.03 0.65 -4.44
N GLY A 41 9.76 1.71 -4.77
CA GLY A 41 9.56 2.48 -5.99
C GLY A 41 8.31 3.35 -5.95
N ILE A 42 7.86 3.77 -4.77
CA ILE A 42 6.76 4.73 -4.64
C ILE A 42 7.27 6.16 -4.77
N GLU A 43 6.43 7.06 -5.27
CA GLU A 43 6.68 8.50 -5.23
C GLU A 43 6.34 9.06 -3.83
N PRO A 44 7.33 9.49 -3.02
CA PRO A 44 7.08 9.91 -1.65
C PRO A 44 6.13 11.09 -1.54
N ASP A 45 6.13 11.99 -2.53
CA ASP A 45 5.28 13.18 -2.52
C ASP A 45 3.80 12.83 -2.69
N LEU A 46 3.48 11.80 -3.49
CA LEU A 46 2.11 11.28 -3.58
C LEU A 46 1.65 10.71 -2.24
N LEU A 47 2.53 9.98 -1.54
CA LEU A 47 2.19 9.43 -0.24
C LEU A 47 2.06 10.50 0.86
N ARG A 48 2.92 11.53 0.84
CA ARG A 48 2.81 12.70 1.75
C ARG A 48 1.54 13.50 1.54
N SER A 49 1.00 13.49 0.31
CA SER A 49 -0.25 14.17 -0.02
C SER A 49 -1.50 13.44 0.52
N LEU A 50 -1.34 12.19 1.00
CA LEU A 50 -2.43 11.37 1.53
C LEU A 50 -3.01 11.98 2.81
N ARG A 51 -4.29 12.36 2.77
CA ARG A 51 -4.98 13.04 3.87
C ARG A 51 -5.72 12.10 4.82
N TRP A 52 -5.88 10.85 4.43
CA TRP A 52 -6.59 9.80 5.16
C TRP A 52 -5.66 8.64 5.52
N THR A 53 -6.15 7.72 6.35
CA THR A 53 -5.44 6.49 6.71
C THR A 53 -6.04 5.34 5.91
N PRO A 54 -5.26 4.58 5.13
CA PRO A 54 -5.79 3.41 4.43
C PRO A 54 -6.15 2.32 5.42
N ASP A 55 -7.29 1.68 5.18
CA ASP A 55 -7.72 0.45 5.87
C ASP A 55 -7.13 -0.77 5.17
N PHE A 56 -7.02 -0.72 3.84
CA PHE A 56 -6.50 -1.81 3.03
C PHE A 56 -5.45 -1.34 2.03
N LEU A 57 -4.47 -2.22 1.82
CA LEU A 57 -3.53 -2.16 0.71
C LEU A 57 -3.73 -3.40 -0.14
N SER A 58 -3.96 -3.21 -1.44
CA SER A 58 -4.02 -4.30 -2.39
C SER A 58 -3.10 -4.11 -3.60
N PHE A 59 -2.74 -5.21 -4.25
CA PHE A 59 -1.94 -5.23 -5.45
C PHE A 59 -2.18 -6.52 -6.24
N GLU A 60 -1.90 -6.48 -7.53
CA GLU A 60 -1.97 -7.65 -8.40
C GLU A 60 -0.55 -8.13 -8.75
N THR A 61 -0.35 -9.44 -8.74
CA THR A 61 0.90 -10.07 -9.17
C THR A 61 0.59 -11.44 -9.74
N HIS A 62 1.10 -11.72 -10.95
CA HIS A 62 0.89 -13.01 -11.63
C HIS A 62 -0.58 -13.49 -11.68
N GLY A 63 -1.54 -12.56 -11.85
CA GLY A 63 -2.97 -12.87 -11.88
C GLY A 63 -3.60 -13.17 -10.51
N THR A 64 -2.85 -13.00 -9.42
CA THR A 64 -3.35 -13.10 -8.05
C THR A 64 -3.52 -11.71 -7.46
N HIS A 65 -4.72 -11.44 -6.94
CA HIS A 65 -5.01 -10.21 -6.20
C HIS A 65 -4.72 -10.44 -4.71
N HIS A 66 -3.75 -9.68 -4.18
CA HIS A 66 -3.41 -9.67 -2.77
C HIS A 66 -4.04 -8.45 -2.11
N ARG A 67 -4.68 -8.64 -0.96
CA ARG A 67 -5.29 -7.54 -0.19
C ARG A 67 -5.04 -7.77 1.29
N TYR A 68 -4.52 -6.75 1.96
CA TYR A 68 -4.13 -6.81 3.36
C TYR A 68 -4.70 -5.63 4.13
N PRO A 69 -5.23 -5.85 5.34
CA PRO A 69 -5.54 -4.75 6.24
C PRO A 69 -4.23 -4.10 6.72
N VAL A 70 -4.18 -2.77 6.70
CA VAL A 70 -2.98 -2.00 7.02
C VAL A 70 -3.31 -0.79 7.88
N SER A 71 -2.26 -0.23 8.47
CA SER A 71 -2.30 1.07 9.15
C SER A 71 -1.59 2.16 8.35
N ARG A 72 -1.57 3.37 8.90
CA ARG A 72 -0.97 4.55 8.28
C ARG A 72 0.46 4.27 7.82
N PRO A 73 0.80 4.57 6.56
CA PRO A 73 2.14 4.34 6.05
C PRO A 73 3.15 5.30 6.66
N VAL A 74 4.39 4.82 6.73
CA VAL A 74 5.57 5.60 7.11
C VAL A 74 6.61 5.50 6.00
N LEU A 75 7.16 6.64 5.57
CA LEU A 75 8.30 6.66 4.67
C LEU A 75 9.55 6.16 5.41
N VAL A 76 10.17 5.10 4.89
CA VAL A 76 11.35 4.45 5.49
C VAL A 76 12.62 4.56 4.64
N GLY A 77 12.53 5.22 3.48
CA GLY A 77 13.64 5.47 2.57
C GLY A 77 13.23 6.37 1.40
N PRO A 78 14.15 6.62 0.43
CA PRO A 78 13.93 7.57 -0.67
C PRO A 78 12.75 7.25 -1.58
N ALA A 79 12.38 5.98 -1.71
CA ALA A 79 11.25 5.52 -2.51
C ALA A 79 10.58 4.30 -1.86
N GLN A 80 10.53 4.29 -0.53
CA GLN A 80 10.04 3.17 0.26
C GLN A 80 9.03 3.61 1.30
N ALA A 81 7.90 2.89 1.35
CA ALA A 81 6.90 3.04 2.38
C ALA A 81 6.67 1.73 3.11
N ARG A 82 6.57 1.83 4.44
CA ARG A 82 6.21 0.73 5.32
C ARG A 82 4.77 0.91 5.79
N PHE A 83 3.97 -0.13 5.62
CA PHE A 83 2.61 -0.25 6.13
C PHE A 83 2.62 -1.37 7.18
N ALA A 84 2.24 -1.09 8.42
CA ALA A 84 2.10 -2.16 9.41
C ALA A 84 0.78 -2.91 9.18
N LEU A 85 0.83 -4.24 9.24
CA LEU A 85 -0.33 -5.12 9.10
C LEU A 85 -1.21 -5.06 10.37
N LEU A 86 -2.51 -5.24 10.18
CA LEU A 86 -3.52 -5.30 11.25
C LEU A 86 -4.14 -6.70 11.38
#